data_AF-A0A4R8LWS7-F1
#
_entry.id   AF-A0A4R8LWS7-F1
#
_cell.length_a   1.000
_cell.length_b   1.000
_cell.length_c   1.000
_cell.angle_alpha   90.00
_cell.angle_beta   90.00
_cell.angle_gamma   90.00
#
_symmetry.space_group_name_H-M   'P 1'
#
loop_
_entity.id
_entity.type
_entity.pdbx_description
1 polymer ?
#
loop_
_entity_poly.entity_id
_entity_poly.type
_entity_poly.pdbx_seq_one_letter_code
_entity_poly.pdbx_strand_id
1 'polypeptide(L)'
;MQYYANVEQTMVAYCFGRPEDLSNTFNHFEHTVDELLHDGELVWTASDSAGLVLRGESWYLWFQHAHEDGRVEGKVYELQDDGAVLARVSEELPWLDADCRMRLLRSLLAKRRGA
;
A
#
# COMPACT_ATOMS: atom_id res chain seq x y z
N MET A 1 17.10 -26.14 8.23
CA MET A 1 17.54 -24.76 8.48
C MET A 1 17.10 -23.92 7.29
N GLN A 2 16.02 -23.16 7.44
CA GLN A 2 15.63 -22.10 6.50
C GLN A 2 15.33 -20.89 7.38
N TYR A 3 16.29 -19.96 7.45
CA TYR A 3 16.05 -18.64 7.97
C TYR A 3 15.28 -17.91 6.87
N TYR A 4 13.95 -17.87 6.97
CA TYR A 4 13.20 -16.80 6.32
C TYR A 4 13.67 -15.55 7.05
N ALA A 5 14.45 -14.71 6.36
CA ALA A 5 14.68 -13.36 6.84
C ALA A 5 13.28 -12.78 7.10
N ASN A 6 12.98 -12.48 8.36
CA ASN A 6 11.82 -11.68 8.71
C ASN A 6 12.01 -10.36 7.97
N VAL A 7 11.41 -10.23 6.80
CA VAL A 7 11.24 -8.95 6.14
C VAL A 7 10.31 -8.20 7.08
N GLU A 8 10.87 -7.28 7.87
CA GLU A 8 10.14 -6.49 8.86
C GLU A 8 9.16 -5.58 8.12
N GLN A 9 7.99 -6.14 7.81
CA GLN A 9 6.84 -5.42 7.29
C GLN A 9 6.08 -4.86 8.49
N THR A 10 5.91 -3.54 8.52
CA THR A 10 5.20 -2.87 9.62
C THR A 10 3.93 -2.25 9.07
N MET A 11 2.77 -2.68 9.57
CA MET A 11 1.51 -1.98 9.30
C MET A 11 1.49 -0.69 10.13
N VAL A 12 1.49 0.45 9.46
CA VAL A 12 1.63 1.77 10.08
C VAL A 12 0.29 2.49 10.28
N ALA A 13 -0.73 2.12 9.50
CA ALA A 13 -2.09 2.58 9.70
C ALA A 13 -3.12 1.51 9.31
N TYR A 14 -4.26 1.53 9.97
CA TYR A 14 -5.36 0.59 9.77
C TYR A 14 -6.70 1.27 10.05
N CYS A 15 -7.71 0.96 9.24
CA CYS A 15 -9.11 1.27 9.56
C CYS A 15 -10.02 0.08 9.22
N PHE A 16 -11.09 -0.08 10.00
CA PHE A 16 -12.16 -1.02 9.72
C PHE A 16 -13.47 -0.53 10.29
N GLY A 17 -14.49 -0.42 9.46
CA GLY A 17 -15.80 0.06 9.90
C GLY A 17 -16.68 0.50 8.75
N ARG A 18 -17.87 1.01 9.06
CA ARG A 18 -18.71 1.63 8.03
C ARG A 18 -18.16 3.01 7.68
N PRO A 19 -18.26 3.47 6.42
CA PRO A 19 -17.78 4.79 6.01
C PRO A 19 -18.33 5.94 6.89
N GLU A 20 -19.60 5.86 7.27
CA GLU A 20 -20.26 6.83 8.15
C GLU A 20 -19.59 6.93 9.54
N ASP A 21 -19.20 5.80 10.13
CA ASP A 21 -18.52 5.77 11.44
C ASP A 21 -17.06 6.24 11.32
N LEU A 22 -16.38 5.81 10.25
CA LEU A 22 -14.99 6.21 9.97
C LEU A 22 -14.85 7.71 9.72
N SER A 23 -15.81 8.32 9.01
CA SER A 23 -15.79 9.77 8.73
C SER A 23 -16.01 10.65 9.97
N ASN A 24 -16.66 10.10 11.00
CA ASN A 24 -16.96 10.81 12.25
C ASN A 24 -15.89 10.57 13.33
N THR A 25 -14.89 9.75 13.05
CA THR A 25 -13.79 9.43 13.95
C THR A 25 -12.47 9.92 13.38
N PHE A 26 -11.43 10.04 14.21
CA PHE A 26 -10.09 10.36 13.71
C PHE A 26 -9.55 9.14 12.94
N ASN A 27 -9.81 9.12 11.63
CA ASN A 27 -9.41 8.03 10.75
C ASN A 27 -7.92 8.13 10.41
N HIS A 28 -7.09 7.50 11.23
CA HIS A 28 -5.64 7.46 11.04
C HIS A 28 -5.23 6.91 9.67
N PHE A 29 -6.03 6.06 9.03
CA PHE A 29 -5.73 5.55 7.69
C PHE A 29 -5.74 6.66 6.63
N GLU A 30 -6.84 7.41 6.51
CA GLU A 30 -6.97 8.47 5.50
C GLU A 30 -5.93 9.56 5.72
N HIS A 31 -5.72 9.97 6.96
CA HIS A 31 -4.70 10.96 7.30
C HIS A 31 -3.28 10.51 6.92
N THR A 32 -2.92 9.26 7.22
CA THR A 32 -1.61 8.72 6.84
C THR A 32 -1.46 8.62 5.32
N VAL A 33 -2.51 8.25 4.58
CA VAL A 33 -2.45 8.24 3.10
C VAL A 33 -2.26 9.65 2.56
N ASP A 34 -2.99 10.64 3.07
CA ASP A 34 -2.86 12.04 2.66
C ASP A 34 -1.46 12.60 2.95
N GLU A 35 -0.90 12.32 4.13
CA GLU A 35 0.48 12.69 4.48
C GLU A 35 1.50 12.06 3.53
N LEU A 36 1.34 10.77 3.20
CA LEU A 36 2.22 10.07 2.28
C LEU A 36 2.13 10.63 0.85
N LEU A 37 0.94 10.99 0.39
CA LEU A 37 0.75 11.60 -0.92
C LEU A 37 1.25 13.05 -0.97
N HIS A 38 1.28 13.75 0.17
CA HIS A 38 1.81 15.10 0.28
C HIS A 38 3.35 15.12 0.32
N ASP A 39 3.95 14.28 1.16
CA ASP A 39 5.40 14.30 1.44
C ASP A 39 6.21 13.31 0.58
N GLY A 40 5.54 12.31 0.02
CA GLY A 40 6.16 11.23 -0.73
C GLY A 40 5.96 11.36 -2.24
N GLU A 41 6.69 10.54 -2.99
CA GLU A 41 6.49 10.41 -4.41
C GLU A 41 5.50 9.27 -4.71
N LEU A 42 4.38 9.58 -5.35
CA LEU A 42 3.46 8.57 -5.88
C LEU A 42 4.10 7.83 -7.06
N VAL A 43 4.46 6.56 -6.85
CA VAL A 43 5.18 5.74 -7.83
C VAL A 43 4.25 4.84 -8.65
N TRP A 44 3.13 4.42 -8.07
CA TRP A 44 2.15 3.58 -8.73
C TRP A 44 0.76 3.68 -8.08
N THR A 45 -0.28 3.50 -8.88
CA THR A 45 -1.67 3.37 -8.43
C THR A 45 -2.39 2.32 -9.29
N ALA A 46 -3.19 1.47 -8.64
CA ALA A 46 -4.15 0.61 -9.31
C ALA A 46 -5.49 1.34 -9.54
N SER A 47 -5.89 2.13 -8.54
CA SER A 47 -7.15 2.86 -8.45
C SER A 47 -7.05 3.87 -7.30
N ASP A 48 -8.12 4.61 -7.05
CA ASP A 48 -8.24 5.45 -5.85
C ASP A 48 -8.15 4.64 -4.54
N SER A 49 -8.33 3.32 -4.62
CA SER A 49 -8.32 2.42 -3.48
C SER A 49 -7.00 1.68 -3.27
N ALA A 50 -5.95 1.93 -4.06
CA ALA A 50 -4.62 1.35 -3.81
C ALA A 50 -3.50 2.08 -4.55
N GLY A 51 -2.36 2.24 -3.87
CA GLY A 51 -1.16 2.78 -4.49
C GLY A 51 0.10 2.57 -3.67
N LEU A 52 1.20 2.99 -4.27
CA LEU A 52 2.56 2.86 -3.75
C LEU A 52 3.25 4.23 -3.80
N VAL A 53 3.80 4.63 -2.66
CA VAL A 53 4.58 5.84 -2.46
C VAL A 53 6.00 5.48 -2.06
N LEU A 54 6.97 6.24 -2.55
CA LEU A 54 8.34 6.25 -2.05
C LEU A 54 8.53 7.51 -1.20
N ARG A 55 8.91 7.36 0.07
CA ARG A 55 9.23 8.50 0.95
C ARG A 55 10.55 8.22 1.66
N GLY A 56 11.56 9.05 1.37
CA GLY A 56 12.93 8.75 1.77
C GLY A 56 13.42 7.47 1.08
N GLU A 57 13.79 6.47 1.87
CA GLU A 57 14.25 5.15 1.39
C GLU A 57 13.18 4.05 1.58
N SER A 58 12.04 4.38 2.22
CA SER A 58 10.99 3.42 2.54
C SER A 58 9.88 3.42 1.49
N TRP A 59 9.37 2.23 1.19
CA TRP A 59 8.16 2.05 0.39
C TRP A 59 6.92 2.05 1.28
N TYR A 60 5.88 2.75 0.85
CA TYR A 60 4.58 2.76 1.53
C TYR A 60 3.50 2.28 0.56
N LEU A 61 2.89 1.14 0.87
CA LEU A 61 1.77 0.59 0.13
C LEU A 61 0.49 0.79 0.94
N TRP A 62 -0.50 1.47 0.34
CA TRP A 62 -1.85 1.49 0.88
C TRP A 62 -2.82 0.76 -0.02
N PHE A 63 -3.84 0.21 0.59
CA PHE A 63 -5.04 -0.22 -0.11
C PHE A 63 -6.24 -0.14 0.80
N GLN A 64 -7.41 -0.09 0.16
CA GLN A 64 -8.70 -0.02 0.76
C GLN A 64 -9.64 -0.98 0.02
N HIS A 65 -10.41 -1.77 0.78
CA HIS A 65 -11.37 -2.73 0.25
C HIS A 65 -12.74 -2.51 0.90
N ALA A 66 -13.77 -2.52 0.06
CA ALA A 66 -15.16 -2.53 0.51
C ALA A 66 -15.64 -3.98 0.65
N HIS A 67 -16.13 -4.32 1.84
CA HIS A 67 -16.72 -5.60 2.17
C HIS A 67 -18.19 -5.65 1.75
N GLU A 68 -18.72 -6.85 1.52
CA GLU A 68 -20.12 -7.06 1.11
C GLU A 68 -21.15 -6.55 2.14
N ASP A 69 -20.75 -6.45 3.41
CA ASP A 69 -21.59 -5.94 4.51
C ASP A 69 -21.62 -4.40 4.59
N GLY A 70 -21.01 -3.72 3.62
CA GLY A 70 -20.92 -2.26 3.54
C GLY A 70 -19.83 -1.65 4.41
N ARG A 71 -18.99 -2.46 5.05
CA ARG A 71 -17.79 -1.98 5.74
C ARG A 71 -16.65 -1.75 4.77
N VAL A 72 -15.69 -0.96 5.22
CA VAL A 72 -14.43 -0.71 4.52
C VAL A 72 -13.29 -1.12 5.44
N GLU A 73 -12.27 -1.74 4.85
CA GLU A 73 -11.00 -2.04 5.50
C GLU A 73 -9.89 -1.33 4.73
N GLY A 74 -9.07 -0.55 5.43
CA GLY A 74 -7.92 0.14 4.86
C GLY A 74 -6.66 -0.22 5.63
N LYS A 75 -5.56 -0.47 4.92
CA LYS A 75 -4.25 -0.77 5.52
C LYS A 75 -3.15 0.01 4.83
N VAL A 76 -2.18 0.48 5.60
CA VAL A 76 -0.94 1.07 5.10
C VAL A 76 0.23 0.28 5.65
N TYR A 77 1.12 -0.16 4.76
CA TYR A 77 2.32 -0.90 5.08
C TYR A 77 3.56 -0.09 4.75
N GLU A 78 4.51 -0.05 5.67
CA GLU A 78 5.89 0.31 5.38
C GLU A 78 6.68 -0.95 5.00
N LEU A 79 7.41 -0.87 3.89
CA LEU A 79 8.07 -1.98 3.22
C LEU A 79 9.52 -1.61 2.88
N GLN A 80 10.44 -2.55 3.10
CA GLN A 80 11.88 -2.30 3.03
C GLN A 80 12.47 -2.47 1.62
N ASP A 81 11.84 -3.25 0.75
CA ASP A 81 12.37 -3.56 -0.58
C ASP A 81 11.28 -3.90 -1.61
N ASP A 82 11.68 -3.90 -2.89
CA ASP A 82 10.82 -4.22 -4.03
C ASP A 82 10.15 -5.60 -3.91
N GLY A 83 10.84 -6.58 -3.33
CA GLY A 83 10.31 -7.93 -3.11
C GLY A 83 9.17 -7.93 -2.11
N ALA A 84 9.30 -7.17 -1.02
CA ALA A 84 8.26 -6.95 -0.03
C ALA A 84 7.02 -6.27 -0.63
N VAL A 85 7.22 -5.29 -1.51
CA VAL A 85 6.14 -4.63 -2.28
C VAL A 85 5.39 -5.65 -3.13
N LEU A 86 6.12 -6.44 -3.93
CA LEU A 86 5.50 -7.41 -4.84
C LEU A 86 4.77 -8.53 -4.09
N ALA A 87 5.33 -9.00 -2.97
CA ALA A 87 4.68 -9.98 -2.11
C ALA A 87 3.36 -9.42 -1.54
N ARG A 88 3.40 -8.23 -0.94
CA ARG A 88 2.23 -7.61 -0.31
C ARG A 88 1.13 -7.27 -1.31
N VAL A 89 1.49 -6.77 -2.49
CA VAL A 89 0.52 -6.52 -3.59
C VAL A 89 -0.14 -7.82 -4.05
N SER A 90 0.61 -8.93 -4.10
CA SER A 90 0.07 -10.23 -4.50
C SER A 90 -0.89 -10.81 -3.45
N GLU A 91 -0.62 -10.58 -2.16
CA GLU A 91 -1.45 -11.03 -1.04
C GLU A 91 -2.75 -10.23 -0.92
N GLU A 92 -2.67 -8.90 -0.97
CA GLU A 92 -3.80 -8.02 -0.64
C GLU A 92 -4.62 -7.63 -1.89
N LEU A 93 -4.01 -7.68 -3.07
CA LEU A 93 -4.64 -7.30 -4.34
C LEU A 93 -4.56 -8.44 -5.38
N PRO A 94 -5.04 -9.66 -5.05
CA PRO A 94 -4.94 -10.82 -5.94
C PRO A 94 -5.76 -10.65 -7.23
N TRP A 95 -6.71 -9.72 -7.23
CA TRP A 95 -7.59 -9.37 -8.35
C TRP A 95 -6.97 -8.40 -9.36
N LEU A 96 -5.78 -7.84 -9.11
CA LEU A 96 -5.12 -6.95 -10.07
C LEU A 96 -4.84 -7.67 -11.40
N ASP A 97 -5.19 -6.98 -12.49
CA ASP A 97 -4.88 -7.45 -13.84
C ASP A 97 -3.36 -7.44 -14.13
N ALA A 98 -2.98 -8.14 -15.19
CA ALA A 98 -1.60 -8.27 -15.60
C ALA A 98 -0.96 -6.92 -15.98
N ASP A 99 -1.72 -6.00 -16.58
CA ASP A 99 -1.21 -4.71 -17.03
C ASP A 99 -0.87 -3.79 -15.86
N CYS A 100 -1.71 -3.76 -14.82
CA CYS A 100 -1.48 -3.06 -13.57
C CYS A 100 -0.25 -3.60 -12.84
N ARG A 101 -0.10 -4.93 -12.78
CA ARG A 101 1.11 -5.58 -12.23
C ARG A 101 2.35 -5.24 -13.03
N MET A 102 2.26 -5.20 -14.35
CA MET A 102 3.37 -4.82 -15.21
C MET A 102 3.76 -3.34 -15.06
N ARG A 103 2.79 -2.43 -14.87
CA ARG A 103 3.06 -1.02 -14.55
C ARG A 103 3.81 -0.89 -13.23
N LEU A 104 3.38 -1.60 -12.18
CA LEU A 104 4.08 -1.64 -10.90
C LEU A 104 5.54 -2.09 -11.05
N LEU A 105 5.77 -3.22 -11.72
CA LEU A 105 7.11 -3.76 -11.96
C LEU A 105 8.00 -2.75 -12.71
N ARG A 106 7.46 -2.07 -13.73
CA ARG A 106 8.19 -1.04 -14.48
C ARG A 106 8.53 0.16 -13.61
N SER A 107 7.60 0.61 -12.75
CA SER A 107 7.84 1.71 -11.82
C SER A 107 8.95 1.38 -10.82
N LEU A 108 8.92 0.18 -10.22
CA LEU A 108 9.97 -0.29 -9.30
C LEU A 108 11.35 -0.34 -10.00
N LEU A 109 11.40 -0.94 -11.19
CA LEU A 109 12.65 -1.01 -11.97
C LEU A 109 13.19 0.37 -12.38
N ALA A 110 12.31 1.34 -12.67
CA ALA A 110 12.70 2.70 -12.99
C ALA A 110 13.34 3.39 -11.77
N LYS A 111 12.78 3.17 -10.57
CA LYS A 111 13.33 3.72 -9.32
C LYS A 111 14.68 3.12 -8.96
N ARG A 112 14.86 1.82 -9.16
CA ARG A 112 16.15 1.15 -8.94
C ARG A 112 17.26 1.60 -9.90
N ARG A 113 16.92 2.11 -11.08
CA ARG A 113 17.91 2.60 -12.08
C ARG A 113 18.24 4.08 -11.93
N GLY A 114 17.44 4.83 -11.18
CA GLY A 114 17.64 6.26 -10.91
C GLY A 114 18.39 6.54 -9.60
N ALA A 115 18.58 5.53 -8.75
CA ALA A 115 19.47 5.54 -7.58
C ALA A 115 20.90 5.14 -8.00
#